data_AF-A0A9W6Z7I7-F1
#
_entry.id   AF-A0A9W6Z7I7-F1
#
_cell.length_a   1.000
_cell.length_b   1.000
_cell.length_c   1.000
_cell.angle_alpha   90.00
_cell.angle_beta   90.00
_cell.angle_gamma   90.00
#
_symmetry.space_group_name_H-M   'P 1'
#
loop_
_entity.id
_entity.type
_entity.pdbx_description
1 polymer ?
#
loop_
_entity_poly.entity_id
_entity_poly.type
_entity_poly.pdbx_seq_one_letter_code
_entity_poly.pdbx_strand_id
1 'polypeptide(L)'
;MSESKYDESKEEDSKEVDGDDALSDLDPIVEAFLNFSYSSSLGDIADSFVKENAEEAGFSERTRYDESGEGHPLSWSQLHREYCERIDCELTSFCSDNGVAMNELFEKLEEVLETNKHVADALPGFVKLTSYEHFCSQMESQATLAQIKEEAEDLGGGVEDLFSGEWNGLYNFDRNARDAALKEVGVPWVLRKMVGTLMKKEGKVDGVVRYIPGESLNRRFNFGILGQQNETYIISDDFEDFNGGFGKIHMKAKVLPDGDGRGFTVLLHRFKDAAKTIRFVNSEKGVRVGIQKHRLNDDDDNVMVCSECVKYEKSGEETPGWSYEMHRVQGGGGSRK
;
A
#
# COMPACT_ATOMS: atom_id res chain seq x y z
N MET A 1 46.42 -53.21 1.57
CA MET A 1 47.48 -52.73 0.66
C MET A 1 46.82 -51.70 -0.24
N SER A 2 47.12 -50.43 0.05
CA SER A 2 47.73 -49.45 -0.89
C SER A 2 46.68 -48.87 -1.85
N GLU A 3 46.12 -47.72 -1.50
CA GLU A 3 46.60 -46.37 -1.87
C GLU A 3 46.28 -46.02 -3.32
N SER A 4 45.40 -45.03 -3.50
CA SER A 4 45.70 -43.92 -4.39
C SER A 4 44.99 -42.66 -3.89
N LYS A 5 45.80 -41.72 -3.39
CA LYS A 5 45.46 -40.31 -3.21
C LYS A 5 45.21 -39.69 -4.58
N TYR A 6 44.19 -38.85 -4.70
CA TYR A 6 44.32 -37.55 -5.36
C TYR A 6 43.44 -36.55 -4.61
N ASP A 7 44.12 -35.54 -4.13
CA ASP A 7 43.64 -34.34 -3.46
C ASP A 7 43.78 -33.22 -4.49
N GLU A 8 42.70 -32.49 -4.77
CA GLU A 8 42.75 -31.21 -5.45
C GLU A 8 41.50 -30.40 -5.08
N SER A 9 41.64 -29.72 -3.94
CA SER A 9 41.16 -28.37 -3.65
C SER A 9 40.32 -27.66 -4.71
N LYS A 10 39.05 -27.45 -4.38
CA LYS A 10 38.37 -26.17 -4.62
C LYS A 10 37.68 -25.75 -3.32
N GLU A 11 38.33 -24.84 -2.60
CA GLU A 11 37.65 -23.87 -1.75
C GLU A 11 36.69 -23.09 -2.67
N GLU A 12 35.43 -23.46 -2.69
CA GLU A 12 34.37 -22.55 -3.10
C GLU A 12 34.05 -21.68 -1.89
N ASP A 13 34.58 -20.46 -1.96
CA ASP A 13 34.25 -19.30 -1.16
C ASP A 13 32.78 -18.93 -1.38
N SER A 14 31.87 -19.75 -0.84
CA SER A 14 30.48 -19.38 -0.66
C SER A 14 30.39 -18.50 0.57
N LYS A 15 30.76 -17.23 0.42
CA LYS A 15 30.19 -16.19 1.26
C LYS A 15 28.69 -16.10 0.93
N GLU A 16 27.92 -16.97 1.57
CA GLU A 16 26.56 -16.62 1.98
C GLU A 16 26.72 -15.37 2.84
N VAL A 17 26.48 -14.20 2.23
CA VAL A 17 26.42 -12.96 3.00
C VAL A 17 25.08 -12.97 3.70
N ASP A 18 25.19 -13.25 4.99
CA ASP A 18 24.19 -13.09 6.05
C ASP A 18 23.25 -11.91 5.79
N GLY A 19 21.96 -12.22 5.69
CA GLY A 19 20.89 -11.23 5.58
C GLY A 19 19.81 -11.33 6.65
N ASP A 20 19.94 -12.30 7.58
CA ASP A 20 19.01 -12.46 8.71
C ASP A 20 19.64 -12.03 10.07
N ASP A 21 20.95 -11.73 10.13
CA ASP A 21 21.66 -11.25 11.33
C ASP A 21 21.70 -9.70 11.46
N ALA A 22 21.17 -8.96 10.48
CA ALA A 22 21.35 -7.50 10.41
C ALA A 22 20.59 -6.68 11.49
N LEU A 23 19.85 -7.34 12.39
CA LEU A 23 19.02 -6.69 13.42
C LEU A 23 18.99 -7.42 14.76
N SER A 24 19.81 -8.46 14.99
CA SER A 24 20.05 -8.93 16.36
C SER A 24 20.65 -7.83 17.25
N ASP A 25 21.16 -6.76 16.61
CA ASP A 25 21.94 -5.69 17.21
C ASP A 25 21.22 -4.31 17.21
N LEU A 26 19.93 -4.24 16.86
CA LEU A 26 19.20 -2.98 17.02
C LEU A 26 19.05 -2.61 18.49
N ASP A 27 19.18 -1.31 18.79
CA ASP A 27 18.81 -0.81 20.11
C ASP A 27 17.32 -1.14 20.36
N PRO A 28 16.97 -1.79 21.49
CA PRO A 28 15.60 -2.16 21.82
C PRO A 28 14.60 -0.99 21.73
N ILE A 29 15.03 0.24 22.00
CA ILE A 29 14.13 1.40 21.87
C ILE A 29 13.82 1.75 20.43
N VAL A 30 14.77 1.55 19.51
CA VAL A 30 14.58 1.80 18.08
C VAL A 30 13.63 0.75 17.51
N GLU A 31 13.78 -0.51 17.90
CA GLU A 31 12.82 -1.57 17.54
C GLU A 31 11.41 -1.25 18.09
N ALA A 32 11.32 -0.85 19.36
CA ALA A 32 10.05 -0.45 19.97
C ALA A 32 9.41 0.75 19.25
N PHE A 33 10.22 1.75 18.87
CA PHE A 33 9.76 2.91 18.12
C PHE A 33 9.25 2.52 16.74
N LEU A 34 9.96 1.65 16.01
CA LEU A 34 9.48 1.19 14.70
C LEU A 34 8.14 0.49 14.85
N ASN A 35 7.98 -0.38 15.86
CA ASN A 35 6.70 -1.03 16.14
C ASN A 35 5.59 -0.02 16.50
N PHE A 36 5.90 1.00 17.30
CA PHE A 36 4.98 2.10 17.62
C PHE A 36 4.59 2.92 16.38
N SER A 37 5.56 3.27 15.55
CA SER A 37 5.39 4.11 14.35
C SER A 37 4.46 3.50 13.31
N TYR A 38 4.28 2.17 13.35
CA TYR A 38 3.37 1.42 12.49
C TYR A 38 2.20 0.78 13.27
N SER A 39 2.04 1.15 14.54
CA SER A 39 0.97 0.64 15.38
C SER A 39 -0.39 1.20 14.97
N SER A 40 -1.46 0.56 15.41
CA SER A 40 -2.81 1.06 15.15
C SER A 40 -3.13 2.35 15.91
N SER A 41 -2.46 2.69 17.02
CA SER A 41 -2.83 3.88 17.81
C SER A 41 -2.63 5.17 17.01
N LEU A 42 -1.48 5.32 16.34
CA LEU A 42 -1.20 6.46 15.46
C LEU A 42 -2.18 6.52 14.29
N GLY A 43 -2.46 5.35 13.68
CA GLY A 43 -3.46 5.24 12.61
C GLY A 43 -4.86 5.65 13.06
N ASP A 44 -5.30 5.19 14.23
CA ASP A 44 -6.64 5.47 14.78
C ASP A 44 -6.80 6.95 15.12
N ILE A 45 -5.75 7.61 15.62
CA ILE A 45 -5.76 9.06 15.89
C ILE A 45 -5.81 9.87 14.60
N ALA A 46 -5.00 9.49 13.62
CA ALA A 46 -5.03 10.12 12.31
C ALA A 46 -6.41 9.99 11.65
N ASP A 47 -6.94 8.76 11.62
CA ASP A 47 -8.26 8.47 11.05
C ASP A 47 -9.38 9.22 11.77
N SER A 48 -9.34 9.30 13.10
CA SER A 48 -10.36 10.00 13.89
C SER A 48 -10.32 11.51 13.64
N PHE A 49 -9.13 12.12 13.65
CA PHE A 49 -8.98 13.54 13.35
C PHE A 49 -9.47 13.88 11.94
N VAL A 50 -9.09 13.06 10.95
CA VAL A 50 -9.47 13.25 9.55
C VAL A 50 -11.00 13.16 9.39
N LYS A 51 -11.64 12.16 10.00
CA LYS A 51 -13.10 12.01 9.99
C LYS A 51 -13.82 13.19 10.63
N GLU A 52 -13.30 13.72 11.74
CA GLU A 52 -13.90 14.84 12.47
C GLU A 52 -13.84 16.17 11.69
N ASN A 53 -12.80 16.38 10.87
CA ASN A 53 -12.49 17.72 10.36
C ASN A 53 -12.58 17.86 8.83
N ALA A 54 -12.55 16.77 8.08
CA ALA A 54 -12.42 16.80 6.62
C ALA A 54 -13.57 17.52 5.89
N GLU A 55 -14.82 17.19 6.25
CA GLU A 55 -16.01 17.69 5.55
C GLU A 55 -16.22 19.20 5.78
N GLU A 56 -16.17 19.64 7.04
CA GLU A 56 -16.47 21.04 7.40
C GLU A 56 -15.36 22.02 6.99
N ALA A 57 -14.12 21.56 6.89
CA ALA A 57 -12.97 22.41 6.56
C ALA A 57 -12.78 22.65 5.05
N GLY A 58 -13.67 22.11 4.20
CA GLY A 58 -13.70 22.39 2.76
C GLY A 58 -12.62 21.69 1.94
N PHE A 59 -12.09 20.56 2.41
CA PHE A 59 -11.01 19.83 1.73
C PHE A 59 -11.40 19.20 0.41
N SER A 60 -12.69 19.10 0.08
CA SER A 60 -13.17 18.67 -1.24
C SER A 60 -12.67 19.54 -2.40
N GLU A 61 -12.27 20.79 -2.10
CA GLU A 61 -11.78 21.76 -3.08
C GLU A 61 -10.26 21.73 -3.28
N ARG A 62 -9.53 20.80 -2.64
CA ARG A 62 -8.06 20.77 -2.70
C ARG A 62 -7.55 20.75 -4.13
N THR A 63 -8.05 19.84 -4.97
CA THR A 63 -7.65 19.76 -6.38
C THR A 63 -7.77 21.11 -7.09
N ARG A 64 -8.82 21.89 -6.82
CA ARG A 64 -8.99 23.24 -7.39
C ARG A 64 -7.86 24.20 -6.96
N TYR A 65 -7.46 24.17 -5.69
CA TYR A 65 -6.37 25.02 -5.20
C TYR A 65 -5.01 24.60 -5.77
N ASP A 66 -4.74 23.29 -5.85
CA ASP A 66 -3.52 22.73 -6.43
C ASP A 66 -3.38 23.13 -7.92
N GLU A 67 -4.47 23.07 -8.69
CA GLU A 67 -4.49 23.44 -10.12
C GLU A 67 -4.42 24.95 -10.36
N SER A 68 -5.11 25.75 -9.56
CA SER A 68 -5.16 27.20 -9.72
C SER A 68 -3.91 27.91 -9.20
N GLY A 69 -3.19 27.31 -8.25
CA GLY A 69 -2.05 27.93 -7.57
C GLY A 69 -2.44 29.07 -6.63
N GLU A 70 -3.73 29.22 -6.29
CA GLU A 70 -4.23 30.25 -5.35
C GLU A 70 -3.70 30.07 -3.92
N GLY A 71 -3.12 28.91 -3.63
CA GLY A 71 -2.67 28.51 -2.30
C GLY A 71 -3.83 28.01 -1.43
N HIS A 72 -3.52 27.18 -0.45
CA HIS A 72 -4.53 26.59 0.42
C HIS A 72 -5.06 27.60 1.47
N PRO A 73 -6.31 27.44 1.94
CA PRO A 73 -6.84 28.21 3.05
C PRO A 73 -5.92 28.15 4.28
N LEU A 74 -5.71 29.30 4.94
CA LEU A 74 -4.88 29.36 6.16
C LEU A 74 -5.40 28.45 7.28
N SER A 75 -6.72 28.23 7.35
CA SER A 75 -7.34 27.30 8.31
C SER A 75 -6.81 25.87 8.18
N TRP A 76 -6.39 25.43 6.98
CA TRP A 76 -5.82 24.09 6.79
C TRP A 76 -4.47 23.95 7.48
N SER A 77 -3.66 25.01 7.49
CA SER A 77 -2.37 25.00 8.21
C SER A 77 -2.56 24.97 9.74
N GLN A 78 -3.65 25.56 10.24
CA GLN A 78 -4.00 25.48 11.65
C GLN A 78 -4.44 24.06 12.02
N LEU A 79 -5.32 23.45 11.23
CA LEU A 79 -5.75 22.06 11.44
C LEU A 79 -4.58 21.08 11.33
N HIS A 80 -3.64 21.31 10.40
CA HIS A 80 -2.44 20.48 10.30
C HIS A 80 -1.56 20.58 11.55
N ARG A 81 -1.44 21.77 12.14
CA ARG A 81 -0.73 21.93 13.41
C ARG A 81 -1.40 21.16 14.54
N GLU A 82 -2.71 21.31 14.68
CA GLU A 82 -3.51 20.59 15.69
C GLU A 82 -3.41 19.06 15.50
N TYR A 83 -3.38 18.61 14.25
CA TYR A 83 -3.14 17.21 13.88
C TYR A 83 -1.76 16.73 14.33
N CYS A 84 -0.69 17.48 14.03
CA CYS A 84 0.66 17.16 14.46
C CYS A 84 0.80 17.15 15.98
N GLU A 85 0.15 18.08 16.68
CA GLU A 85 0.14 18.12 18.15
C GLU A 85 -0.43 16.83 18.76
N ARG A 86 -1.48 16.25 18.15
CA ARG A 86 -2.01 14.94 18.59
C ARG A 86 -1.01 13.80 18.39
N ILE A 87 -0.28 13.78 17.27
CA ILE A 87 0.78 12.79 17.02
C ILE A 87 1.93 12.96 18.01
N ASP A 88 2.34 14.21 18.29
CA ASP A 88 3.42 14.52 19.23
C ASP A 88 3.05 14.10 20.66
N CYS A 89 1.77 14.22 21.05
CA CYS A 89 1.28 13.71 22.33
C CYS A 89 1.45 12.18 22.46
N GLU A 90 1.18 11.42 21.39
CA GLU A 90 1.40 9.97 21.39
C GLU A 90 2.88 9.61 21.42
N LEU A 91 3.71 10.30 20.65
CA LEU A 91 5.15 10.09 20.67
C LEU A 91 5.72 10.39 22.07
N THR A 92 5.22 11.44 22.74
CA THR A 92 5.60 11.78 24.11
C THR A 92 5.18 10.68 25.09
N SER A 93 3.98 10.12 24.91
CA SER A 93 3.47 9.03 25.74
C SER A 93 4.31 7.76 25.55
N PHE A 94 4.64 7.41 24.30
CA PHE A 94 5.56 6.33 23.96
C PHE A 94 6.93 6.50 24.64
N CYS A 95 7.54 7.69 24.55
CA CYS A 95 8.82 7.97 25.19
C CYS A 95 8.74 7.82 26.72
N SER A 96 7.68 8.35 27.33
CA SER A 96 7.44 8.22 28.77
C SER A 96 7.28 6.76 29.21
N ASP A 97 6.52 5.96 28.47
CA ASP A 97 6.27 4.54 28.77
C ASP A 97 7.52 3.68 28.67
N ASN A 98 8.47 4.07 27.81
CA ASN A 98 9.75 3.40 27.65
C ASN A 98 10.88 4.03 28.50
N GLY A 99 10.58 5.05 29.31
CA GLY A 99 11.54 5.69 30.20
C GLY A 99 12.67 6.43 29.47
N VAL A 100 12.43 6.89 28.24
CA VAL A 100 13.41 7.63 27.43
C VAL A 100 12.96 9.06 27.19
N ALA A 101 13.92 9.99 27.10
CA ALA A 101 13.62 11.33 26.64
C ALA A 101 13.44 11.34 25.11
N MET A 102 12.60 12.24 24.59
CA MET A 102 12.38 12.35 23.14
C MET A 102 13.67 12.66 22.37
N ASN A 103 14.55 13.51 22.93
CA ASN A 103 15.85 13.81 22.34
C ASN A 103 16.75 12.58 22.27
N GLU A 104 16.73 11.74 23.31
CA GLU A 104 17.50 10.49 23.35
C GLU A 104 17.00 9.48 22.31
N LEU A 105 15.68 9.41 22.09
CA LEU A 105 15.11 8.61 21.00
C LEU A 105 15.63 9.09 19.64
N PHE A 106 15.64 10.41 19.39
CA PHE A 106 16.12 10.95 18.12
C PHE A 106 17.63 10.73 17.90
N GLU A 107 18.45 10.90 18.94
CA GLU A 107 19.89 10.59 18.88
C GLU A 107 20.12 9.12 18.49
N LYS A 108 19.40 8.19 19.14
CA LYS A 108 19.48 6.76 18.81
C LYS A 108 18.98 6.45 17.40
N LEU A 109 17.93 7.13 16.93
CA LEU A 109 17.46 6.98 15.56
C LEU A 109 18.51 7.49 14.57
N GLU A 110 19.17 8.62 14.84
CA GLU A 110 20.23 9.18 14.00
C GLU A 110 21.46 8.26 13.91
N GLU A 111 21.94 7.73 15.04
CA GLU A 111 23.04 6.77 15.07
C GLU A 111 22.74 5.51 14.23
N VAL A 112 21.50 5.03 14.32
CA VAL A 112 21.05 3.85 13.57
C VAL A 112 20.78 4.20 12.10
N LEU A 113 20.38 5.41 11.76
CA LEU A 113 20.23 5.87 10.37
C LEU A 113 21.57 5.84 9.60
N GLU A 114 22.65 6.24 10.26
CA GLU A 114 23.99 6.29 9.66
C GLU A 114 24.59 4.90 9.42
N THR A 115 24.26 3.96 10.31
CA THR A 115 24.87 2.63 10.34
C THR A 115 23.98 1.54 9.77
N ASN A 116 22.66 1.74 9.78
CA ASN A 116 21.67 0.77 9.36
C ASN A 116 20.72 1.37 8.31
N LYS A 117 21.06 1.10 7.04
CA LYS A 117 20.25 1.49 5.88
C LYS A 117 18.78 1.04 5.97
N HIS A 118 18.49 -0.03 6.72
CA HIS A 118 17.12 -0.52 6.88
C HIS A 118 16.26 0.44 7.72
N VAL A 119 16.78 1.00 8.80
CA VAL A 119 16.02 1.98 9.59
C VAL A 119 15.80 3.28 8.81
N ALA A 120 16.76 3.65 7.96
CA ALA A 120 16.65 4.78 7.04
C ALA A 120 15.51 4.66 6.02
N ASP A 121 15.17 3.44 5.62
CA ASP A 121 14.05 3.21 4.70
C ASP A 121 12.67 3.22 5.42
N ALA A 122 12.63 3.04 6.74
CA ALA A 122 11.39 2.97 7.53
C ALA A 122 10.91 4.34 8.06
N LEU A 123 11.83 5.21 8.49
CA LEU A 123 11.52 6.55 8.99
C LEU A 123 10.70 7.46 8.03
N PRO A 124 10.85 7.37 6.70
CA PRO A 124 10.03 8.12 5.76
C PRO A 124 8.52 7.90 5.95
N GLY A 125 8.09 6.74 6.45
CA GLY A 125 6.67 6.46 6.74
C GLY A 125 6.12 7.35 7.87
N PHE A 126 6.86 7.44 8.99
CA PHE A 126 6.49 8.29 10.11
C PHE A 126 6.54 9.79 9.74
N VAL A 127 7.59 10.20 9.02
CA VAL A 127 7.72 11.60 8.54
C VAL A 127 6.60 11.95 7.55
N LYS A 128 6.17 10.99 6.72
CA LYS A 128 5.06 11.21 5.79
C LYS A 128 3.75 11.45 6.54
N LEU A 129 3.52 10.78 7.68
CA LEU A 129 2.33 10.98 8.51
C LEU A 129 2.17 12.45 8.93
N THR A 130 3.27 13.12 9.25
CA THR A 130 3.26 14.54 9.67
C THR A 130 3.40 15.53 8.50
N SER A 131 3.51 15.06 7.26
CA SER A 131 3.65 15.94 6.10
C SER A 131 2.33 16.62 5.73
N TYR A 132 2.38 17.93 5.44
CA TYR A 132 1.21 18.72 5.09
C TYR A 132 0.50 18.19 3.83
N GLU A 133 1.26 17.77 2.81
CA GLU A 133 0.71 17.22 1.56
C GLU A 133 -0.06 15.92 1.81
N HIS A 134 0.47 15.03 2.67
CA HIS A 134 -0.19 13.78 3.00
C HIS A 134 -1.45 14.04 3.84
N PHE A 135 -1.37 14.91 4.84
CA PHE A 135 -2.50 15.36 5.63
C PHE A 135 -3.63 15.90 4.73
N CYS A 136 -3.32 16.84 3.83
CA CYS A 136 -4.32 17.40 2.92
C CYS A 136 -4.91 16.34 1.99
N SER A 137 -4.10 15.35 1.56
CA SER A 137 -4.60 14.23 0.77
C SER A 137 -5.56 13.34 1.54
N GLN A 138 -5.27 13.03 2.80
CA GLN A 138 -6.18 12.24 3.64
C GLN A 138 -7.49 12.98 3.90
N MET A 139 -7.40 14.29 4.16
CA MET A 139 -8.56 15.16 4.40
C MET A 139 -9.44 15.31 3.16
N GLU A 140 -8.87 15.61 1.98
CA GLU A 140 -9.62 15.69 0.72
C GLU A 140 -10.30 14.37 0.40
N SER A 141 -9.57 13.28 0.57
CA SER A 141 -10.10 11.96 0.36
C SER A 141 -11.32 11.78 1.27
N GLN A 142 -11.20 11.93 2.59
CA GLN A 142 -12.34 11.78 3.50
C GLN A 142 -13.51 12.72 3.16
N ALA A 143 -13.25 13.98 2.81
CA ALA A 143 -14.29 14.96 2.45
C ALA A 143 -15.07 14.58 1.19
N THR A 144 -14.44 13.88 0.24
CA THR A 144 -15.06 13.45 -1.03
C THR A 144 -15.66 12.05 -0.97
N LEU A 145 -15.52 11.35 0.16
CA LEU A 145 -15.89 9.93 0.26
C LEU A 145 -17.39 9.70 0.00
N ALA A 146 -18.26 10.54 0.55
CA ALA A 146 -19.71 10.41 0.39
C ALA A 146 -20.13 10.55 -1.09
N GLN A 147 -19.62 11.57 -1.78
CA GLN A 147 -19.87 11.77 -3.21
C GLN A 147 -19.35 10.60 -4.03
N ILE A 148 -18.15 10.10 -3.74
CA ILE A 148 -17.57 8.94 -4.46
C ILE A 148 -18.39 7.67 -4.26
N LYS A 149 -18.96 7.47 -3.06
CA LYS A 149 -19.89 6.37 -2.79
C LYS A 149 -21.18 6.51 -3.60
N GLU A 150 -21.79 7.68 -3.61
CA GLU A 150 -23.00 7.96 -4.39
C GLU A 150 -22.75 7.74 -5.89
N GLU A 151 -21.66 8.27 -6.44
CA GLU A 151 -21.27 8.06 -7.84
C GLU A 151 -21.04 6.57 -8.18
N ALA A 152 -20.48 5.79 -7.25
CA ALA A 152 -20.29 4.36 -7.43
C ALA A 152 -21.60 3.57 -7.36
N GLU A 153 -22.50 3.94 -6.45
CA GLU A 153 -23.83 3.35 -6.35
C GLU A 153 -24.68 3.66 -7.59
N ASP A 154 -24.61 4.89 -8.12
CA ASP A 154 -25.31 5.29 -9.34
C ASP A 154 -24.82 4.50 -10.56
N LEU A 155 -23.50 4.26 -10.66
CA LEU A 155 -22.92 3.39 -11.70
C LEU A 155 -23.39 1.94 -11.54
N GLY A 156 -23.32 1.39 -10.32
CA GLY A 156 -23.73 0.00 -10.03
C GLY A 156 -25.24 -0.25 -10.04
N GLY A 157 -26.05 0.80 -9.93
CA GLY A 157 -27.51 0.77 -10.07
C GLY A 157 -27.98 0.71 -11.52
N GLY A 158 -27.08 0.98 -12.48
CA GLY A 158 -27.29 0.67 -13.88
C GLY A 158 -27.33 -0.83 -14.11
N VAL A 159 -28.28 -1.32 -14.90
CA VAL A 159 -28.61 -2.76 -15.09
C VAL A 159 -27.45 -3.62 -15.65
N GLU A 160 -26.27 -3.05 -15.92
CA GLU A 160 -25.14 -3.72 -16.57
C GLU A 160 -23.80 -3.68 -15.80
N ASP A 161 -23.68 -2.95 -14.68
CA ASP A 161 -22.42 -2.85 -13.92
C ASP A 161 -22.45 -3.61 -12.60
N LEU A 162 -21.78 -4.76 -12.57
CA LEU A 162 -21.67 -5.63 -11.40
C LEU A 162 -20.40 -5.36 -10.57
N PHE A 163 -19.61 -4.33 -10.86
CA PHE A 163 -18.37 -4.04 -10.14
C PHE A 163 -18.44 -2.75 -9.34
N SER A 164 -19.19 -1.74 -9.81
CA SER A 164 -19.30 -0.49 -9.07
C SER A 164 -20.06 -0.66 -7.75
N GLY A 165 -19.56 0.04 -6.74
CA GLY A 165 -20.17 0.08 -5.41
C GLY A 165 -19.15 0.13 -4.28
N GLU A 166 -19.66 0.13 -3.06
CA GLU A 166 -18.85 -0.03 -1.86
C GLU A 166 -18.59 -1.52 -1.59
N TRP A 167 -17.34 -1.85 -1.34
CA TRP A 167 -16.87 -3.21 -1.11
C TRP A 167 -16.05 -3.28 0.17
N ASN A 168 -16.42 -4.23 1.04
CA ASN A 168 -15.76 -4.48 2.30
C ASN A 168 -15.24 -5.92 2.31
N GLY A 169 -13.94 -6.10 2.43
CA GLY A 169 -13.31 -7.40 2.52
C GLY A 169 -12.65 -7.62 3.87
N LEU A 170 -12.55 -8.88 4.25
CA LEU A 170 -11.56 -9.31 5.23
C LEU A 170 -10.41 -9.96 4.46
N TYR A 171 -9.20 -9.45 4.66
CA TYR A 171 -8.03 -10.13 4.15
C TYR A 171 -7.37 -10.92 5.28
N ASN A 172 -7.10 -12.20 5.01
CA ASN A 172 -6.25 -13.01 5.86
C ASN A 172 -4.84 -12.97 5.30
N PHE A 173 -4.01 -12.12 5.88
CA PHE A 173 -2.64 -11.95 5.45
C PHE A 173 -1.75 -12.95 6.14
N ASP A 174 -1.32 -13.97 5.40
CA ASP A 174 -0.20 -14.79 5.85
C ASP A 174 1.09 -13.98 5.75
N ARG A 175 1.43 -13.30 6.85
CA ARG A 175 2.65 -12.50 7.00
C ARG A 175 3.90 -13.29 6.64
N ASN A 176 3.95 -14.59 6.97
CA ASN A 176 5.13 -15.42 6.74
C ASN A 176 5.25 -15.80 5.26
N ALA A 177 4.15 -16.23 4.64
CA ALA A 177 4.14 -16.53 3.21
C ALA A 177 4.46 -15.29 2.37
N ARG A 178 3.94 -14.11 2.77
CA ARG A 178 4.26 -12.86 2.07
C ARG A 178 5.71 -12.43 2.30
N ASP A 179 6.24 -12.52 3.51
CA ASP A 179 7.64 -12.20 3.78
C ASP A 179 8.58 -13.09 2.95
N ALA A 180 8.27 -14.38 2.84
CA ALA A 180 9.00 -15.34 2.03
C ALA A 180 8.92 -15.01 0.53
N ALA A 181 7.71 -14.73 0.00
CA ALA A 181 7.53 -14.33 -1.40
C ALA A 181 8.25 -13.01 -1.72
N LEU A 182 8.21 -12.04 -0.79
CA LEU A 182 8.95 -10.79 -0.93
C LEU A 182 10.47 -11.02 -0.85
N LYS A 183 10.94 -11.95 0.00
CA LYS A 183 12.36 -12.37 0.08
C LYS A 183 12.83 -12.91 -1.27
N GLU A 184 12.04 -13.83 -1.84
CA GLU A 184 12.34 -14.50 -3.10
C GLU A 184 12.50 -13.51 -4.26
N VAL A 185 11.66 -12.46 -4.29
CA VAL A 185 11.73 -11.43 -5.34
C VAL A 185 12.71 -10.29 -5.03
N GLY A 186 13.59 -10.48 -4.03
CA GLY A 186 14.67 -9.55 -3.69
C GLY A 186 14.19 -8.24 -3.06
N VAL A 187 13.01 -8.21 -2.45
CA VAL A 187 12.53 -7.03 -1.72
C VAL A 187 13.37 -6.87 -0.45
N PRO A 188 13.97 -5.68 -0.21
CA PRO A 188 14.71 -5.40 1.02
C PRO A 188 13.88 -5.70 2.26
N TRP A 189 14.48 -6.38 3.25
CA TRP A 189 13.81 -6.84 4.49
C TRP A 189 12.94 -5.77 5.15
N VAL A 190 13.40 -4.52 5.19
CA VAL A 190 12.65 -3.42 5.81
C VAL A 190 11.32 -3.15 5.13
N LEU A 191 11.26 -3.20 3.79
CA LEU A 191 10.02 -3.06 3.05
C LEU A 191 9.13 -4.28 3.28
N ARG A 192 9.72 -5.47 3.51
CA ARG A 192 8.97 -6.68 3.85
C ARG A 192 8.38 -6.60 5.25
N LYS A 193 9.10 -6.07 6.25
CA LYS A 193 8.57 -5.80 7.59
C LYS A 193 7.60 -4.66 7.63
N MET A 194 7.83 -3.58 6.90
CA MET A 194 6.87 -2.50 6.73
C MET A 194 5.56 -3.09 6.20
N VAL A 195 5.60 -3.90 5.14
CA VAL A 195 4.42 -4.64 4.65
C VAL A 195 3.85 -5.57 5.73
N GLY A 196 4.69 -6.30 6.47
CA GLY A 196 4.30 -7.17 7.56
C GLY A 196 3.60 -6.44 8.71
N THR A 197 4.02 -5.23 9.07
CA THR A 197 3.47 -4.45 10.17
C THR A 197 2.19 -3.73 9.72
N LEU A 198 2.18 -3.20 8.50
CA LEU A 198 1.05 -2.50 7.89
C LEU A 198 -0.11 -3.44 7.56
N MET A 199 0.20 -4.67 7.14
CA MET A 199 -0.81 -5.68 6.83
C MET A 199 -1.08 -6.53 8.08
N LYS A 200 -2.21 -6.28 8.75
CA LYS A 200 -2.67 -7.14 9.85
C LYS A 200 -2.89 -8.57 9.34
N LYS A 201 -2.62 -9.58 10.18
CA LYS A 201 -2.95 -10.99 9.87
C LYS A 201 -4.42 -11.13 9.49
N GLU A 202 -5.27 -10.36 10.15
CA GLU A 202 -6.67 -10.15 9.79
C GLU A 202 -6.88 -8.64 9.73
N GLY A 203 -7.24 -8.13 8.56
CA GLY A 203 -7.56 -6.71 8.38
C GLY A 203 -8.79 -6.52 7.53
N LYS A 204 -9.32 -5.30 7.54
CA LYS A 204 -10.43 -4.89 6.70
C LYS A 204 -9.88 -4.14 5.49
N VAL A 205 -10.35 -4.48 4.30
CA VAL A 205 -10.23 -3.63 3.12
C VAL A 205 -11.59 -3.01 2.91
N ASP A 206 -11.72 -1.74 3.23
CA ASP A 206 -12.88 -0.95 2.87
C ASP A 206 -12.51 -0.13 1.64
N GLY A 207 -13.31 -0.24 0.59
CA GLY A 207 -13.02 0.48 -0.64
C GLY A 207 -14.22 0.74 -1.52
N VAL A 208 -14.09 1.75 -2.37
CA VAL A 208 -15.08 2.08 -3.39
C VAL A 208 -14.48 1.73 -4.74
N VAL A 209 -15.22 0.95 -5.52
CA VAL A 209 -14.89 0.64 -6.90
C VAL A 209 -15.85 1.40 -7.79
N ARG A 210 -15.32 2.08 -8.79
CA ARG A 210 -16.06 2.71 -9.88
C ARG A 210 -15.53 2.16 -11.18
N TYR A 211 -16.34 1.37 -11.85
CA TYR A 211 -16.03 0.74 -13.11
C TYR A 211 -16.89 1.38 -14.20
N ILE A 212 -16.24 1.82 -15.26
CA ILE A 212 -16.92 2.31 -16.46
C ILE A 212 -16.46 1.40 -17.60
N PRO A 213 -17.30 0.46 -18.06
CA PRO A 213 -16.92 -0.53 -19.06
C PRO A 213 -16.28 0.10 -20.30
N GLY A 214 -15.09 -0.39 -20.66
CA GLY A 214 -14.35 0.10 -21.83
C GLY A 214 -13.71 1.49 -21.68
N GLU A 215 -13.82 2.13 -20.52
CA GLU A 215 -13.25 3.45 -20.27
C GLU A 215 -12.26 3.42 -19.11
N SER A 216 -12.71 3.17 -17.88
CA SER A 216 -11.85 3.27 -16.70
C SER A 216 -12.28 2.38 -15.54
N LEU A 217 -11.32 2.09 -14.67
CA LEU A 217 -11.50 1.47 -13.38
C LEU A 217 -10.84 2.38 -12.34
N ASN A 218 -11.64 2.92 -11.44
CA ASN A 218 -11.16 3.68 -10.30
C ASN A 218 -11.39 2.88 -9.03
N ARG A 219 -10.34 2.72 -8.24
CA ARG A 219 -10.41 2.01 -6.98
C ARG A 219 -9.85 2.88 -5.87
N ARG A 220 -10.60 2.95 -4.77
CA ARG A 220 -10.20 3.70 -3.60
C ARG A 220 -10.19 2.77 -2.39
N PHE A 221 -9.05 2.62 -1.74
CA PHE A 221 -8.89 1.75 -0.57
C PHE A 221 -8.22 2.45 0.59
N ASN A 222 -8.61 2.12 1.81
CA ASN A 222 -7.86 2.53 3.01
C ASN A 222 -6.89 1.44 3.45
N PHE A 223 -5.59 1.79 3.60
CA PHE A 223 -4.55 0.89 4.12
C PHE A 223 -4.05 1.32 5.52
N GLY A 224 -4.94 1.86 6.37
CA GLY A 224 -4.59 2.27 7.73
C GLY A 224 -3.63 3.45 7.74
N ILE A 225 -2.48 3.33 8.41
CA ILE A 225 -1.48 4.41 8.56
C ILE A 225 -0.89 4.89 7.22
N LEU A 226 -0.99 4.07 6.18
CA LEU A 226 -0.61 4.45 4.82
C LEU A 226 -1.58 5.43 4.16
N GLY A 227 -2.73 5.64 4.80
CA GLY A 227 -3.84 6.43 4.33
C GLY A 227 -4.62 5.74 3.21
N GLN A 228 -5.48 6.54 2.61
CA GLN A 228 -6.26 6.11 1.45
C GLN A 228 -5.42 6.15 0.18
N GLN A 229 -5.50 5.09 -0.61
CA GLN A 229 -4.96 4.99 -1.95
C GLN A 229 -6.07 5.14 -2.97
N ASN A 230 -5.87 6.06 -3.90
CA ASN A 230 -6.68 6.19 -5.11
C ASN A 230 -5.87 5.64 -6.27
N GLU A 231 -6.43 4.65 -6.94
CA GLU A 231 -5.84 4.00 -8.12
C GLU A 231 -6.78 4.22 -9.29
N THR A 232 -6.27 4.81 -10.37
CA THR A 232 -7.01 4.98 -11.62
C THR A 232 -6.34 4.18 -12.72
N TYR A 233 -7.11 3.32 -13.38
CA TYR A 233 -6.70 2.52 -14.51
C TYR A 233 -7.53 2.89 -15.73
N ILE A 234 -6.87 3.18 -16.85
CA ILE A 234 -7.53 3.31 -18.14
C ILE A 234 -7.68 1.91 -18.74
N ILE A 235 -8.86 1.59 -19.25
CA ILE A 235 -9.12 0.30 -19.90
C ILE A 235 -8.73 0.47 -21.37
N SER A 236 -7.52 0.01 -21.73
CA SER A 236 -7.04 0.03 -23.11
C SER A 236 -6.31 -1.26 -23.48
N ASP A 237 -6.13 -1.48 -24.77
CA ASP A 237 -5.30 -2.57 -25.29
C ASP A 237 -3.79 -2.33 -25.10
N ASP A 238 -3.41 -1.14 -24.64
CA ASP A 238 -2.05 -0.72 -24.43
C ASP A 238 -1.69 -0.60 -22.95
N PHE A 239 -0.41 -0.47 -22.66
CA PHE A 239 0.07 -0.17 -21.31
C PHE A 239 0.08 1.33 -21.08
N GLU A 240 -0.83 1.79 -20.22
CA GLU A 240 -1.02 3.19 -19.86
C GLU A 240 -0.28 3.55 -18.59
N ASP A 241 -0.01 4.84 -18.41
CA ASP A 241 0.62 5.33 -17.18
C ASP A 241 -0.30 5.09 -15.97
N PHE A 242 0.24 4.42 -14.96
CA PHE A 242 -0.50 4.14 -13.73
C PHE A 242 -0.41 5.33 -12.77
N ASN A 243 -1.57 5.83 -12.35
CA ASN A 243 -1.71 6.87 -11.34
C ASN A 243 -2.20 6.24 -10.03
N GLY A 244 -1.27 6.00 -9.11
CA GLY A 244 -1.55 5.42 -7.79
C GLY A 244 -0.31 4.80 -7.10
N GLY A 245 -0.49 4.23 -5.91
CA GLY A 245 0.50 3.38 -5.23
C GLY A 245 1.40 4.05 -4.16
N PHE A 246 2.39 3.29 -3.69
CA PHE A 246 3.30 3.68 -2.59
C PHE A 246 4.63 4.27 -3.08
N GLY A 247 4.80 5.59 -2.97
CA GLY A 247 6.06 6.27 -3.28
C GLY A 247 6.29 6.45 -4.79
N LYS A 248 7.53 6.77 -5.19
CA LYS A 248 7.91 6.95 -6.60
C LYS A 248 8.06 5.60 -7.29
N ILE A 249 6.94 4.91 -7.56
CA ILE A 249 6.94 3.71 -8.39
C ILE A 249 6.55 4.10 -9.80
N HIS A 250 7.45 3.88 -10.75
CA HIS A 250 7.19 4.13 -12.15
C HIS A 250 6.51 2.91 -12.74
N MET A 251 5.23 3.02 -13.06
CA MET A 251 4.42 1.91 -13.50
C MET A 251 3.62 2.21 -14.76
N LYS A 252 3.36 1.15 -15.53
CA LYS A 252 2.31 1.12 -16.52
C LYS A 252 1.35 -0.02 -16.25
N ALA A 253 0.06 0.21 -16.50
CA ALA A 253 -0.99 -0.76 -16.29
C ALA A 253 -1.77 -1.02 -17.57
N LYS A 254 -2.28 -2.23 -17.72
CA LYS A 254 -3.22 -2.62 -18.77
C LYS A 254 -4.36 -3.40 -18.14
N VAL A 255 -5.61 -3.03 -18.42
CA VAL A 255 -6.79 -3.74 -17.90
C VAL A 255 -7.42 -4.58 -19.00
N LEU A 256 -7.62 -5.85 -18.74
CA LEU A 256 -8.21 -6.83 -19.63
C LEU A 256 -9.54 -7.31 -19.02
N PRO A 257 -10.70 -7.04 -19.62
CA PRO A 257 -11.94 -7.64 -19.16
C PRO A 257 -11.88 -9.17 -19.36
N ASP A 258 -12.40 -9.92 -18.39
CA ASP A 258 -12.61 -11.35 -18.57
C ASP A 258 -13.74 -11.53 -19.60
N GLY A 259 -13.57 -12.46 -20.55
CA GLY A 259 -14.50 -12.63 -21.68
C GLY A 259 -15.92 -13.06 -21.30
N ASP A 260 -16.17 -13.35 -20.02
CA ASP A 260 -17.49 -13.67 -19.45
C ASP A 260 -18.17 -12.47 -18.77
N GLY A 261 -17.52 -11.30 -18.73
CA GLY A 261 -18.03 -10.10 -18.08
C GLY A 261 -18.08 -10.17 -16.55
N ARG A 262 -17.54 -11.24 -15.94
CA ARG A 262 -17.55 -11.46 -14.48
C ARG A 262 -16.20 -11.21 -13.83
N GLY A 263 -15.22 -10.71 -14.57
CA GLY A 263 -13.99 -10.24 -13.99
C GLY A 263 -13.21 -9.29 -14.87
N PHE A 264 -12.11 -8.81 -14.32
CA PHE A 264 -11.06 -8.12 -15.06
C PHE A 264 -9.69 -8.48 -14.49
N THR A 265 -8.70 -8.46 -15.36
CA THR A 265 -7.30 -8.69 -15.06
C THR A 265 -6.50 -7.43 -15.32
N VAL A 266 -5.83 -6.90 -14.30
CA VAL A 266 -4.89 -5.80 -14.41
C VAL A 266 -3.46 -6.35 -14.53
N LEU A 267 -2.78 -6.03 -15.62
CA LEU A 267 -1.37 -6.31 -15.85
C LEU A 267 -0.54 -5.08 -15.49
N LEU A 268 0.53 -5.27 -14.73
CA LEU A 268 1.36 -4.20 -14.19
C LEU A 268 2.82 -4.37 -14.59
N HIS A 269 3.36 -3.37 -15.27
CA HIS A 269 4.79 -3.24 -15.56
C HIS A 269 5.43 -2.23 -14.61
N ARG A 270 6.55 -2.62 -13.99
CA ARG A 270 7.36 -1.74 -13.13
C ARG A 270 8.65 -1.35 -13.82
N PHE A 271 9.05 -0.10 -13.63
CA PHE A 271 10.23 0.51 -14.23
C PHE A 271 11.17 1.08 -13.15
N LYS A 272 12.46 1.07 -13.45
CA LYS A 272 13.52 1.61 -12.57
C LYS A 272 13.66 3.12 -12.69
N ASP A 273 13.16 3.71 -13.77
CA ASP A 273 13.37 5.11 -14.15
C ASP A 273 12.04 5.84 -14.40
N ALA A 274 12.04 7.15 -14.17
CA ALA A 274 10.86 8.00 -14.36
C ALA A 274 10.40 8.10 -15.81
N ALA A 275 11.31 7.94 -16.76
CA ALA A 275 10.99 7.88 -18.19
C ALA A 275 10.37 6.53 -18.60
N LYS A 276 10.29 5.56 -17.68
CA LYS A 276 9.67 4.24 -17.88
C LYS A 276 10.28 3.48 -19.06
N THR A 277 11.61 3.51 -19.16
CA THR A 277 12.37 2.88 -20.25
C THR A 277 13.06 1.58 -19.84
N ILE A 278 13.37 1.42 -18.55
CA ILE A 278 14.13 0.29 -18.01
C ILE A 278 13.23 -0.53 -17.08
N ARG A 279 12.80 -1.71 -17.55
CA ARG A 279 11.97 -2.65 -16.77
C ARG A 279 12.79 -3.36 -15.67
N PHE A 280 12.10 -3.83 -14.63
CA PHE A 280 12.69 -4.78 -13.68
C PHE A 280 12.83 -6.17 -14.33
N VAL A 281 14.05 -6.70 -14.34
CA VAL A 281 14.39 -7.98 -14.98
C VAL A 281 15.13 -8.85 -13.98
N ASN A 282 14.68 -10.09 -13.83
CA ASN A 282 15.45 -11.16 -13.22
C ASN A 282 16.33 -11.81 -14.32
N SER A 283 17.62 -11.98 -14.07
CA SER A 283 18.57 -12.50 -15.06
C SER A 283 18.22 -13.89 -15.59
N GLU A 284 17.61 -14.72 -14.74
CA GLU A 284 17.25 -16.11 -15.06
C GLU A 284 15.82 -16.19 -15.62
N LYS A 285 14.86 -15.62 -14.86
CA LYS A 285 13.42 -15.73 -15.12
C LYS A 285 12.89 -14.70 -16.13
N GLY A 286 13.61 -13.61 -16.37
CA GLY A 286 13.24 -12.56 -17.31
C GLY A 286 12.45 -11.40 -16.69
N VAL A 287 11.68 -10.69 -17.52
CA VAL A 287 10.93 -9.50 -17.09
C VAL A 287 9.77 -9.89 -16.20
N ARG A 288 9.56 -9.09 -15.15
CA ARG A 288 8.48 -9.27 -14.18
C ARG A 288 7.21 -8.53 -14.59
N VAL A 289 6.08 -9.23 -14.59
CA VAL A 289 4.74 -8.68 -14.78
C VAL A 289 3.91 -8.98 -13.53
N GLY A 290 3.38 -7.94 -12.88
CA GLY A 290 2.38 -8.11 -11.84
C GLY A 290 1.03 -8.39 -12.49
N ILE A 291 0.27 -9.35 -11.95
CA ILE A 291 -1.06 -9.69 -12.43
C ILE A 291 -2.01 -9.59 -11.25
N GLN A 292 -3.02 -8.75 -11.35
CA GLN A 292 -4.12 -8.65 -10.39
C GLN A 292 -5.40 -9.08 -11.07
N LYS A 293 -6.13 -10.04 -10.50
CA LYS A 293 -7.42 -10.51 -11.02
C LYS A 293 -8.50 -10.17 -10.03
N HIS A 294 -9.60 -9.62 -10.53
CA HIS A 294 -10.79 -9.27 -9.77
C HIS A 294 -11.96 -9.96 -10.43
N ARG A 295 -12.60 -10.88 -9.73
CA ARG A 295 -13.65 -11.73 -10.31
C ARG A 295 -14.80 -11.87 -9.34
N LEU A 296 -16.02 -11.67 -9.82
CA LEU A 296 -17.23 -11.94 -9.06
C LEU A 296 -17.39 -13.46 -8.91
N ASN A 297 -17.80 -13.89 -7.72
CA ASN A 297 -18.13 -15.27 -7.46
C ASN A 297 -19.29 -15.69 -8.35
N ASP A 298 -19.19 -16.82 -9.05
CA ASP A 298 -20.22 -17.28 -10.00
C ASP A 298 -21.58 -17.51 -9.33
N ASP A 299 -21.60 -17.81 -8.02
CA ASP A 299 -22.80 -18.08 -7.25
C ASP A 299 -23.34 -16.88 -6.45
N ASP A 300 -22.54 -15.80 -6.28
CA ASP A 300 -22.93 -14.61 -5.52
C ASP A 300 -22.27 -13.34 -6.08
N ASP A 301 -23.07 -12.51 -6.77
CA ASP A 301 -22.64 -11.22 -7.33
C ASP A 301 -22.23 -10.19 -6.25
N ASN A 302 -22.50 -10.47 -4.97
CA ASN A 302 -22.04 -9.64 -3.86
C ASN A 302 -20.67 -10.06 -3.34
N VAL A 303 -20.03 -11.07 -3.92
CA VAL A 303 -18.69 -11.53 -3.53
C VAL A 303 -17.73 -11.34 -4.69
N MET A 304 -16.67 -10.57 -4.46
CA MET A 304 -15.57 -10.39 -5.40
C MET A 304 -14.30 -11.03 -4.84
N VAL A 305 -13.74 -11.98 -5.57
CA VAL A 305 -12.45 -12.59 -5.29
C VAL A 305 -11.36 -11.76 -5.98
N CYS A 306 -10.46 -11.21 -5.19
CA CYS A 306 -9.29 -10.49 -5.65
C CYS A 306 -8.06 -11.40 -5.46
N SER A 307 -7.19 -11.49 -6.47
CA SER A 307 -5.93 -12.23 -6.37
C SER A 307 -4.80 -11.49 -7.08
N GLU A 308 -3.59 -11.63 -6.55
CA GLU A 308 -2.36 -11.11 -7.15
C GLU A 308 -1.39 -12.26 -7.39
N CYS A 309 -0.71 -12.25 -8.53
CA CYS A 309 0.45 -13.09 -8.79
C CYS A 309 1.50 -12.33 -9.59
N VAL A 310 2.69 -12.93 -9.70
CA VAL A 310 3.78 -12.42 -10.53
C VAL A 310 4.05 -13.42 -11.62
N LYS A 311 4.07 -12.97 -12.88
CA LYS A 311 4.47 -13.76 -14.03
C LYS A 311 5.80 -13.29 -14.58
N TYR A 312 6.65 -14.23 -14.97
CA TYR A 312 7.91 -13.95 -15.63
C TYR A 312 7.81 -14.20 -17.14
N GLU A 313 8.04 -13.17 -17.96
CA GLU A 313 7.79 -13.24 -19.42
C GLU A 313 8.61 -14.32 -20.13
N LYS A 314 9.85 -14.57 -19.68
CA LYS A 314 10.77 -15.48 -20.37
C LYS A 314 10.55 -16.94 -19.97
N SER A 315 10.38 -17.23 -18.68
CA SER A 315 10.14 -18.60 -18.20
C SER A 315 8.68 -19.02 -18.27
N GLY A 316 7.74 -18.06 -18.31
CA GLY A 316 6.31 -18.30 -18.14
C GLY A 316 5.91 -18.70 -16.72
N GLU A 317 6.87 -18.75 -15.79
CA GLU A 317 6.66 -19.10 -14.39
C GLU A 317 5.74 -18.08 -13.72
N GLU A 318 4.77 -18.58 -12.96
CA GLU A 318 3.86 -17.77 -12.15
C GLU A 318 4.14 -18.04 -10.67
N THR A 319 4.56 -17.00 -9.95
CA THR A 319 4.68 -17.03 -8.50
C THR A 319 3.37 -16.50 -7.92
N PRO A 320 2.59 -17.34 -7.19
CA PRO A 320 1.37 -16.88 -6.55
C PRO A 320 1.69 -15.79 -5.52
N GLY A 321 0.83 -14.79 -5.46
CA GLY A 321 0.90 -13.73 -4.45
C GLY A 321 -0.09 -14.01 -3.33
N TRP A 322 -1.14 -13.21 -3.27
CA TRP A 322 -2.16 -13.27 -2.22
C TRP A 322 -3.55 -13.13 -2.83
N SER A 323 -4.55 -13.61 -2.11
CA SER A 323 -5.95 -13.44 -2.48
C SER A 323 -6.79 -13.04 -1.28
N TYR A 324 -7.87 -12.33 -1.54
CA TYR A 324 -8.83 -11.91 -0.53
C TYR A 324 -10.21 -11.80 -1.16
N GLU A 325 -11.22 -11.92 -0.33
CA GLU A 325 -12.61 -11.76 -0.73
C GLU A 325 -13.11 -10.40 -0.25
N MET A 326 -13.89 -9.76 -1.11
CA MET A 326 -14.61 -8.53 -0.80
C MET A 326 -16.10 -8.79 -0.94
N HIS A 327 -16.87 -8.29 0.01
CA HIS A 327 -18.32 -8.33 0.00
C HIS A 327 -18.88 -6.96 -0.34
N ARG A 328 -19.85 -6.91 -1.25
CA ARG A 328 -20.56 -5.67 -1.56
C ARG A 328 -21.34 -5.21 -0.34
N VAL A 329 -21.17 -3.94 0.02
CA VAL A 329 -22.04 -3.32 1.02
C VAL A 329 -23.37 -3.07 0.33
N GLN A 330 -24.37 -3.85 0.70
CA GLN A 330 -25.72 -3.59 0.22
C GLN A 330 -26.17 -2.27 0.84
N GLY A 331 -26.36 -1.25 -0.01
CA GLY A 331 -26.93 0.02 0.39
C GLY A 331 -28.19 -0.28 1.19
N GLY A 332 -28.17 0.09 2.47
CA GLY A 332 -29.35 0.02 3.31
C GLY A 332 -30.38 0.93 2.68
N GLY A 333 -31.24 0.35 1.83
CA GLY A 333 -32.38 0.98 1.20
C GLY A 333 -33.33 1.44 2.29
N GLY A 334 -32.97 2.54 2.94
CA GLY A 334 -33.88 3.39 3.66
C GLY A 334 -34.85 3.88 2.61
N SER A 335 -35.98 3.18 2.54
CA SER A 335 -37.21 3.69 1.95
C SER A 335 -37.41 5.13 2.41
N ARG A 336 -37.01 6.09 1.57
CA ARG A 336 -37.42 7.47 1.70
C ARG A 336 -38.86 7.51 1.17
N LYS A 337 -39.77 7.27 2.13
CA LYS A 337 -41.22 7.49 2.16
C LYS A 337 -41.98 7.62 0.84
#